data_AF-A0A355PH24-F1
#
_entry.id   AF-A0A355PH24-F1
#
_cell.length_a   1.000
_cell.length_b   1.000
_cell.length_c   1.000
_cell.angle_alpha   90.00
_cell.angle_beta   90.00
_cell.angle_gamma   90.00
#
_symmetry.space_group_name_H-M   'P 1'
#
loop_
_entity.id
_entity.type
_entity.pdbx_description
1 polymer ?
#
loop_
_entity_poly.entity_id
_entity_poly.type
_entity_poly.pdbx_seq_one_letter_code
_entity_poly.pdbx_strand_id
1 'polypeptide(L)' 'LNLPVSMSTNYLETLKMMCGVGLGWSLLPEKMLDSELVALPVDTAPIHRPLGYLVHNNRTLSNAARKMIEQLEANCET' A
#
# COMPACT_ATOMS: atom_id res chain seq x y z
N LEU A 1 -0.87 25.72 4.50
CA LEU A 1 -2.03 25.31 3.69
C LEU A 1 -2.93 24.45 4.57
N ASN A 2 -4.24 24.71 4.59
CA ASN A 2 -5.22 23.81 5.20
C ASN A 2 -5.85 23.04 4.04
N LEU A 3 -5.58 21.74 3.91
CA LEU A 3 -6.27 20.91 2.94
C LEU A 3 -7.64 20.53 3.52
N PRO A 4 -8.76 21.00 2.97
CA PRO A 4 -10.06 20.57 3.42
C PRO A 4 -10.24 19.09 3.06
N VAL A 5 -10.18 18.22 4.07
CA VAL A 5 -10.42 16.80 3.88
C VAL A 5 -11.93 16.59 3.83
N SER A 6 -12.46 16.34 2.63
CA SER A 6 -13.90 16.09 2.46
C SER A 6 -14.34 14.78 3.12
N MET A 7 -13.50 13.74 3.06
CA MET A 7 -13.71 12.43 3.68
C MET A 7 -12.34 11.78 3.98
N SER A 8 -12.21 11.13 5.13
CA SER A 8 -11.00 10.38 5.51
C SER A 8 -11.34 8.93 5.79
N THR A 9 -10.80 8.01 4.99
CA THR A 9 -10.83 6.56 5.24
C THR A 9 -9.46 5.97 4.91
N ASN A 10 -9.02 4.99 5.70
CA ASN A 10 -7.71 4.33 5.57
C ASN A 10 -7.79 2.98 4.83
N TYR A 11 -8.97 2.62 4.32
CA TYR A 11 -9.17 1.44 3.51
C TYR A 11 -8.92 1.79 2.04
N LEU A 12 -7.75 1.42 1.53
CA LEU A 12 -7.33 1.74 0.16
C LEU A 12 -8.33 1.25 -0.90
N GLU A 13 -8.98 0.11 -0.66
CA GLU A 13 -10.00 -0.42 -1.58
C GLU A 13 -11.23 0.48 -1.66
N THR A 14 -11.65 1.06 -0.54
CA THR A 14 -12.75 2.02 -0.52
C THR A 14 -12.35 3.31 -1.23
N LEU A 15 -11.12 3.78 -1.05
CA LEU A 15 -10.60 4.95 -1.78
C LEU A 15 -10.56 4.70 -3.29
N LYS A 16 -10.10 3.52 -3.71
CA LYS A 16 -10.12 3.08 -5.11
C LYS A 16 -11.53 3.11 -5.69
N MET A 17 -12.48 2.46 -5.01
CA MET A 17 -13.88 2.44 -5.44
C MET A 17 -14.47 3.84 -5.55
N MET A 18 -14.23 4.72 -4.56
CA MET A 18 -14.68 6.11 -4.60
C MET A 18 -14.12 6.88 -5.80
N CYS A 19 -12.83 6.71 -6.11
CA CYS A 19 -12.23 7.29 -7.31
C CYS A 19 -12.83 6.74 -8.60
N GLY A 20 -13.05 5.42 -8.67
CA GLY A 20 -13.63 4.75 -9.85
C GLY A 20 -15.05 5.22 -10.17
N VAL A 21 -15.87 5.48 -9.15
CA VAL A 21 -17.23 6.05 -9.35
C VAL A 21 -17.24 7.57 -9.53
N GLY A 22 -16.08 8.24 -9.53
CA GLY A 22 -15.94 9.66 -9.79
C GLY A 22 -16.15 10.59 -8.59
N LEU A 23 -16.07 10.09 -7.35
CA LEU A 23 -16.18 10.91 -6.13
C LEU A 23 -14.93 11.75 -5.84
N GLY A 24 -13.87 11.63 -6.63
CA GLY A 24 -12.66 12.46 -6.52
C GLY A 24 -11.37 11.72 -6.91
N TRP A 25 -10.24 12.24 -6.44
CA TRP A 25 -8.91 11.65 -6.60
C TRP A 25 -8.34 11.20 -5.25
N SER A 26 -7.41 10.26 -5.27
CA SER A 26 -6.74 9.76 -4.07
C SER A 26 -5.30 9.36 -4.36
N LEU A 27 -4.52 9.15 -3.31
CA LEU A 27 -3.16 8.60 -3.38
C LEU A 27 -3.24 7.09 -3.11
N LEU A 28 -2.98 6.28 -4.13
CA LEU A 28 -3.06 4.82 -4.08
C LEU A 28 -1.72 4.19 -4.51
N PRO A 29 -1.36 3.01 -3.97
CA PRO A 29 -0.22 2.25 -4.49
C PRO A 29 -0.41 1.92 -5.97
N GLU A 30 0.66 1.99 -6.75
CA GLU A 30 0.64 1.70 -8.19
C GLU A 30 0.08 0.31 -8.52
N LYS A 31 0.34 -0.68 -7.66
CA LYS A 31 -0.20 -2.05 -7.81
C LYS A 31 -1.73 -2.13 -7.77
N MET A 32 -2.41 -1.07 -7.32
CA MET A 32 -3.88 -0.99 -7.30
C MET A 32 -4.49 -0.33 -8.55
N LEU A 33 -3.66 0.22 -9.44
CA LEU A 33 -4.11 0.82 -10.70
C LEU A 33 -4.68 -0.27 -11.62
N ASP A 34 -5.81 0.02 -12.24
CA ASP A 34 -6.48 -0.87 -13.20
C ASP A 34 -7.15 -0.04 -14.32
N SER A 35 -7.99 -0.69 -15.13
CA SER A 35 -8.68 -0.04 -16.25
C SER A 35 -9.71 1.02 -15.84
N GLU A 36 -10.14 1.05 -14.58
CA GLU A 36 -11.14 2.00 -14.08
C GLU A 36 -10.50 3.29 -13.56
N LEU A 37 -9.19 3.30 -13.36
CA LEU A 37 -8.45 4.42 -12.82
C LEU A 37 -7.39 4.93 -13.79
N VAL A 38 -7.14 6.24 -13.74
CA VAL A 38 -6.04 6.89 -14.46
C VAL A 38 -5.09 7.54 -13.46
N ALA A 39 -3.79 7.32 -13.64
CA ALA A 39 -2.76 8.00 -12.87
C ALA A 39 -2.70 9.48 -13.27
N LEU A 40 -2.78 10.38 -12.31
CA LEU A 40 -2.64 11.82 -12.56
C LEU A 40 -1.16 12.19 -12.67
N PRO A 41 -0.74 12.90 -13.73
CA PRO A 41 0.63 13.38 -13.83
C PRO A 41 0.86 14.49 -12.80
N VAL A 42 1.70 14.22 -11.81
CA VAL A 42 2.06 15.17 -10.75
C VAL A 42 3.57 15.36 -10.72
N ASP A 43 4.00 16.61 -10.56
CA ASP A 43 5.42 16.95 -10.44
C ASP A 43 5.87 16.81 -8.98
N THR A 44 5.86 15.57 -8.48
CA THR A 44 6.27 15.23 -7.12
C THR A 44 7.17 14.01 -7.14
N ALA A 45 8.13 13.95 -6.22
CA ALA A 45 8.92 12.74 -6.02
C ALA A 45 8.00 11.55 -5.66
N PRO A 46 8.33 10.33 -6.11
CA PRO A 46 7.57 9.13 -5.76
C PRO A 46 7.50 8.92 -4.24
N ILE A 47 6.34 8.48 -3.76
CA ILE A 47 6.13 8.16 -2.35
C ILE A 47 6.26 6.65 -2.18
N HIS A 48 7.29 6.22 -1.46
CA HIS A 48 7.52 4.81 -1.17
C HIS A 48 6.97 4.43 0.21
N ARG A 49 6.28 3.30 0.27
CA ARG A 49 5.85 2.67 1.52
C ARG A 49 6.57 1.32 1.69
N PRO A 50 7.64 1.25 2.50
CA PRO A 50 8.29 -0.03 2.75
C PRO A 50 7.34 -0.97 3.49
N LEU A 51 7.25 -2.21 3.03
CA LEU A 51 6.55 -3.29 3.69
C LEU A 51 7.56 -4.27 4.28
N GLY A 52 7.17 -4.92 5.38
CA GLY A 52 8.02 -5.88 6.08
C GLY A 52 7.22 -6.71 7.06
N TYR A 53 7.91 -7.51 7.86
CA TYR A 53 7.32 -8.37 8.88
C TYR A 53 7.83 -7.99 10.28
N LEU A 54 7.07 -8.36 11.30
CA LEU A 54 7.42 -8.15 12.71
C LEU A 54 7.61 -9.50 13.40
N VAL A 55 8.66 -9.59 14.22
CA VAL A 55 8.96 -10.77 15.05
C VAL A 55 9.03 -10.37 16.52
N HIS A 56 8.67 -11.29 17.41
CA HIS A 56 8.75 -11.05 18.85
C HIS A 56 10.15 -11.43 19.37
N ASN A 57 10.95 -10.44 19.78
CA ASN A 57 12.36 -10.65 20.15
C ASN A 57 12.60 -11.67 21.28
N ASN A 58 11.67 -11.80 22.25
CA ASN A 58 11.80 -12.80 23.33
C ASN A 58 11.26 -14.20 22.95
N ARG A 59 11.09 -14.51 21.67
CA ARG A 59 10.65 -15.83 21.22
C ARG A 59 11.58 -16.37 20.14
N THR A 60 12.03 -17.61 20.33
CA THR A 60 12.74 -18.34 19.28
C THR A 60 11.78 -18.61 18.13
N LEU A 61 12.17 -18.23 16.92
CA LEU A 61 11.42 -18.56 15.71
C LEU A 61 11.36 -20.07 15.51
N SER A 62 10.15 -20.57 15.29
CA SER A 62 9.97 -21.97 14.88
C SER A 62 10.59 -22.20 13.49
N ASN A 63 10.84 -23.46 13.16
CA ASN A 63 11.33 -23.81 11.82
C ASN A 63 10.37 -23.34 10.72
N ALA A 64 9.07 -23.42 10.95
CA ALA A 64 8.05 -22.93 10.01
C ALA A 64 8.11 -21.40 9.84
N ALA A 65 8.25 -20.64 10.95
CA ALA A 65 8.34 -19.18 10.87
C ALA A 65 9.59 -18.72 10.12
N ARG A 66 10.74 -19.37 10.36
CA ARG A 66 11.97 -19.09 9.62
C ARG A 66 11.80 -19.37 8.12
N LYS A 67 11.20 -20.52 7.76
CA LYS A 67 10.91 -20.84 6.36
C LYS A 67 9.94 -19.87 5.70
N MET A 68 8.92 -19.38 6.41
CA MET A 68 8.04 -18.34 5.91
C MET A 68 8.80 -17.04 5.60
N ILE A 69 9.66 -16.59 6.51
CA ILE A 69 10.48 -15.38 6.30
C ILE A 69 11.42 -15.57 5.10
N GLU A 70 12.12 -16.70 5.01
CA GLU A 70 12.98 -17.01 3.85
C GLU A 70 12.20 -16.96 2.53
N GLN A 71 10.98 -17.50 2.49
CA GLN A 71 10.13 -17.42 1.30
C GLN A 71 9.67 -16.00 1.00
N LEU A 72 9.34 -15.19 2.01
CA LEU A 72 8.95 -13.79 1.80
C LEU A 72 10.11 -12.96 1.23
N GLU A 73 11.32 -13.12 1.78
CA GLU A 73 12.51 -12.41 1.30
C GLU A 73 12.88 -12.83 -0.13
N ALA A 74 12.79 -14.13 -0.45
CA ALA A 74 13.07 -14.64 -1.79
C ALA A 74 12.08 -14.15 -2.87
N ASN A 75 10.84 -13.83 -2.48
CA ASN A 75 9.80 -13.35 -3.39
C ASN A 75 9.56 -11.83 -3.28
N CYS A 76 10.47 -11.09 -2.66
CA CYS A 76 10.37 -9.64 -2.60
C CYS A 76 10.68 -9.07 -4.00
N GLU A 77 9.64 -8.83 -4.81
CA GLU A 77 9.77 -8.11 -6.08
C GLU A 77 10.27 -6.69 -5.80
N THR A 78 11.40 -6.32 -6.43
CA THR A 78 12.03 -5.00 -6.33
C THR A 78 11.26 -3.96 -7.13
#